data_AF-A0A7X6P9F9-F1
#
_entry.id   AF-A0A7X6P9F9-F1
#
_cell.length_a   1.000
_cell.length_b   1.000
_cell.length_c   1.000
_cell.angle_alpha   90.00
_cell.angle_beta   90.00
_cell.angle_gamma   90.00
#
_symmetry.space_group_name_H-M   'P 1'
#
loop_
_entity.id
_entity.type
_entity.pdbx_description
1 polymer ?
#
loop_
_entity_poly.entity_id
_entity_poly.type
_entity_poly.pdbx_seq_one_letter_code
_entity_poly.pdbx_strand_id
1 'polypeptide(L)'
;MNNNRKNSRNHKKGMKTWQKRLIDGLVLIFSVLVVISLIYGLDSILNDVDALSLHGNVFTWPFQKEVQVENPIGVFGVAVGYAFSYLLGYYFSFIGFVLLAIMSLLNFLEPAKKRNYHKFYLILIASFLLQVILVKGLRDYSHSVLPRAIWAGLSAIFSNFGASLLIILGIVLCLILIFEYERLKLWFSKVRDSISENRKKASLKKKKDKLTINEKEVHPPVIPVIQNHIANIPKEETATPKKEEIPEPELISPIIEVFGPPSSMDKPPYVIPSVEDFLESPV
;
A
#
# COMPACT_ATOMS: atom_id res chain seq x y z
N MET A 1 44.97 -5.20 -21.06
CA MET A 1 44.34 -6.37 -20.40
C MET A 1 42.92 -6.01 -20.01
N ASN A 2 41.95 -6.78 -20.53
CA ASN A 2 40.53 -6.46 -20.56
C ASN A 2 39.80 -7.23 -19.46
N ASN A 3 39.28 -6.56 -18.42
CA ASN A 3 38.58 -7.20 -17.31
C ASN A 3 37.07 -6.88 -17.36
N ASN A 4 36.35 -7.57 -18.24
CA ASN A 4 34.90 -7.65 -18.22
C ASN A 4 34.44 -8.53 -17.05
N ARG A 5 34.17 -7.94 -15.88
CA ARG A 5 33.45 -8.60 -14.79
C ARG A 5 31.97 -8.76 -15.16
N LYS A 6 31.61 -9.91 -15.72
CA LYS A 6 30.20 -10.33 -15.86
C LYS A 6 29.63 -10.64 -14.47
N ASN A 7 28.87 -9.70 -13.92
CA ASN A 7 27.97 -9.95 -12.78
C ASN A 7 26.79 -10.81 -13.27
N SER A 8 26.93 -12.14 -13.25
CA SER A 8 25.79 -13.03 -13.42
C SER A 8 24.95 -13.02 -12.14
N ARG A 9 23.98 -12.12 -12.06
CA ARG A 9 22.89 -12.24 -11.08
C ARG A 9 22.15 -13.53 -11.39
N ASN A 10 22.29 -14.53 -10.51
CA ASN A 10 21.54 -15.77 -10.55
C ASN A 10 20.04 -15.47 -10.60
N HIS A 11 19.45 -15.53 -11.79
CA HIS A 11 18.02 -15.44 -11.96
C HIS A 11 17.44 -16.77 -11.48
N LYS A 12 16.93 -16.80 -10.23
CA LYS A 12 16.22 -17.97 -9.70
C LYS A 12 15.15 -18.36 -10.70
N LYS A 13 15.28 -19.56 -11.27
CA LYS A 13 14.32 -20.13 -12.22
C LYS A 13 12.96 -20.18 -11.53
N GLY A 14 12.04 -19.30 -11.93
CA GLY A 14 10.70 -19.24 -11.35
C GLY A 14 9.97 -20.57 -11.54
N MET A 15 9.09 -20.89 -10.60
CA MET A 15 8.30 -22.12 -10.60
C MET A 15 7.43 -22.21 -11.88
N LYS A 16 7.38 -23.38 -12.51
CA LYS A 16 6.62 -23.59 -13.76
C LYS A 16 5.12 -23.41 -13.52
N THR A 17 4.38 -23.03 -14.54
CA THR A 17 2.93 -22.77 -14.46
C THR A 17 2.14 -24.00 -14.00
N TRP A 18 2.53 -25.20 -14.44
CA TRP A 18 1.91 -26.45 -14.00
C TRP A 18 2.14 -26.76 -12.51
N GLN A 19 3.33 -26.45 -11.98
CA GLN A 19 3.63 -26.60 -10.56
C GLN A 19 2.78 -25.65 -9.70
N LYS A 20 2.57 -24.41 -10.17
CA LYS A 20 1.66 -23.46 -9.50
C LYS A 20 0.24 -24.02 -9.42
N ARG A 21 -0.27 -24.52 -10.55
CA ARG A 21 -1.59 -25.17 -10.60
C ARG A 21 -1.68 -26.37 -9.67
N LEU A 22 -0.66 -27.23 -9.59
CA LEU A 22 -0.72 -28.35 -8.64
C LEU A 22 -0.80 -27.88 -7.19
N ILE A 23 0.00 -26.89 -6.80
CA ILE A 23 -0.04 -26.35 -5.44
C ILE A 23 -1.39 -25.71 -5.17
N ASP A 24 -1.89 -24.87 -6.09
CA ASP A 24 -3.21 -24.25 -5.94
C ASP A 24 -4.30 -25.34 -5.88
N GLY A 25 -4.25 -26.39 -6.69
CA GLY A 25 -5.21 -27.50 -6.64
C GLY A 25 -5.18 -28.25 -5.30
N LEU A 26 -3.99 -28.52 -4.75
CA LEU A 26 -3.86 -29.14 -3.43
C LEU A 26 -4.42 -28.24 -2.32
N VAL A 27 -4.13 -26.94 -2.37
CA VAL A 27 -4.68 -25.96 -1.42
C VAL A 27 -6.21 -25.91 -1.54
N LEU A 28 -6.76 -25.97 -2.75
CA LEU A 28 -8.20 -25.97 -2.98
C LEU A 28 -8.86 -27.18 -2.31
N ILE A 29 -8.35 -28.38 -2.59
CA ILE A 29 -8.88 -29.64 -2.03
C ILE A 29 -8.82 -29.60 -0.51
N PHE A 30 -7.66 -29.22 0.05
CA PHE A 30 -7.49 -29.11 1.49
C PHE A 30 -8.47 -28.10 2.09
N SER A 31 -8.60 -26.91 1.48
CA SER A 31 -9.49 -25.86 1.94
C SER A 31 -10.95 -26.29 1.93
N VAL A 32 -11.39 -26.98 0.87
CA VAL A 32 -12.74 -27.54 0.75
C VAL A 32 -12.99 -28.60 1.82
N LEU A 33 -12.02 -29.49 2.08
CA LEU A 33 -12.12 -30.45 3.18
C LEU A 33 -12.31 -29.72 4.51
N VAL A 34 -11.50 -28.71 4.81
CA VAL A 34 -11.65 -27.97 6.08
C VAL A 34 -13.02 -27.27 6.16
N VAL A 35 -13.52 -26.70 5.07
CA VAL A 35 -14.87 -26.09 5.05
C VAL A 35 -15.96 -27.11 5.33
N ILE A 36 -15.93 -28.26 4.66
CA ILE A 36 -16.89 -29.35 4.86
C ILE A 36 -16.81 -29.85 6.31
N SER A 37 -15.60 -29.93 6.87
CA SER A 37 -15.39 -30.31 8.27
C SER A 37 -15.99 -29.34 9.27
N LEU A 38 -16.08 -28.06 8.90
CA LEU A 38 -16.58 -27.00 9.78
C LEU A 38 -18.09 -26.75 9.59
N ILE A 39 -18.72 -27.35 8.59
CA ILE A 39 -20.07 -26.97 8.14
C ILE A 39 -21.17 -27.19 9.19
N TYR A 40 -21.01 -28.21 10.04
CA TYR A 40 -22.00 -28.58 11.07
C TYR A 40 -21.88 -27.77 12.36
N GLY A 41 -20.93 -26.82 12.45
CA GLY A 41 -20.79 -25.94 13.59
C GLY A 41 -19.75 -26.38 14.62
N LEU A 42 -19.41 -25.45 15.52
CA LEU A 42 -18.44 -25.68 16.59
C LEU A 42 -18.93 -26.75 17.59
N ASP A 43 -20.21 -26.70 17.97
CA ASP A 43 -20.77 -27.59 18.99
C ASP A 43 -20.73 -29.06 18.54
N SER A 44 -21.08 -29.33 17.27
CA SER A 44 -20.97 -30.68 16.69
C SER A 44 -19.52 -31.19 16.72
N ILE A 45 -18.54 -30.33 16.40
CA ILE A 45 -17.11 -30.70 16.47
C ILE A 45 -16.68 -30.99 17.91
N LEU A 46 -17.12 -30.19 18.89
CA LEU A 46 -16.78 -30.41 20.29
C LEU A 46 -17.40 -31.71 20.81
N ASN A 47 -18.66 -31.99 20.46
CA ASN A 47 -19.32 -33.24 20.80
C ASN A 47 -18.59 -34.45 20.19
N ASP A 48 -18.17 -34.36 18.94
CA ASP A 48 -17.38 -35.39 18.26
C ASP A 48 -16.01 -35.60 18.93
N VAL A 49 -15.33 -34.51 19.34
CA VAL A 49 -14.07 -34.58 20.09
C VAL A 49 -14.27 -35.24 21.44
N ASP A 50 -15.32 -34.87 22.17
CA ASP A 50 -15.64 -35.46 23.47
C ASP A 50 -15.97 -36.95 23.31
N ALA A 51 -16.77 -37.33 22.31
CA ALA A 51 -17.07 -38.71 21.98
C ALA A 51 -15.80 -39.52 21.65
N LEU A 52 -14.86 -38.96 20.87
CA LEU A 52 -13.58 -39.58 20.57
C LEU A 52 -12.68 -39.70 21.81
N SER A 53 -12.69 -38.70 22.68
CA SER A 53 -11.91 -38.68 23.92
C SER A 53 -12.38 -39.75 24.92
N LEU A 54 -13.68 -40.06 24.94
CA LEU A 54 -14.25 -41.11 25.78
C LEU A 54 -13.86 -42.52 25.29
N HIS A 55 -13.63 -42.68 23.99
CA HIS A 55 -13.24 -43.97 23.37
C HIS A 55 -11.72 -44.08 23.15
N GLY A 56 -10.92 -43.06 23.51
CA GLY A 56 -9.46 -43.03 23.42
C GLY A 56 -8.93 -41.63 23.10
N ASN A 57 -7.95 -41.49 22.18
CA ASN A 57 -7.44 -40.18 21.77
C ASN A 57 -7.78 -39.91 20.30
N VAL A 58 -7.98 -38.65 19.94
CA VAL A 58 -8.20 -38.19 18.56
C VAL A 58 -7.06 -38.65 17.63
N PHE A 59 -5.88 -38.97 18.15
CA PHE A 59 -4.73 -39.47 17.37
C PHE A 59 -4.67 -40.99 17.19
N THR A 60 -5.39 -41.79 18.00
CA THR A 60 -5.46 -43.26 17.86
C THR A 60 -6.58 -43.72 16.93
N TRP A 61 -7.30 -42.76 16.34
CA TRP A 61 -8.48 -42.99 15.53
C TRP A 61 -8.32 -43.92 14.32
N PRO A 62 -7.21 -43.97 13.56
CA PRO A 62 -7.14 -44.86 12.40
C PRO A 62 -7.03 -46.33 12.83
N PHE A 63 -6.84 -46.59 14.12
CA PHE A 63 -6.74 -47.92 14.71
C PHE A 63 -7.96 -48.30 15.54
N GLN A 64 -8.92 -47.40 15.72
CA GLN A 64 -10.16 -47.66 16.46
C GLN A 64 -11.25 -48.09 15.49
N LYS A 65 -11.68 -49.35 15.60
CA LYS A 65 -12.87 -49.84 14.90
C LYS A 65 -14.08 -49.39 15.71
N GLU A 66 -15.06 -48.79 15.04
CA GLU A 66 -16.43 -48.49 15.55
C GLU A 66 -16.71 -47.12 16.21
N VAL A 67 -15.83 -46.12 16.10
CA VAL A 67 -16.23 -44.75 16.51
C VAL A 67 -16.97 -44.06 15.38
N GLN A 68 -18.29 -43.85 15.56
CA GLN A 68 -19.11 -43.05 14.67
C GLN A 68 -19.01 -41.58 15.10
N VAL A 69 -18.70 -40.70 14.15
CA VAL A 69 -18.64 -39.24 14.33
C VAL A 69 -19.60 -38.60 13.34
N GLU A 70 -20.22 -37.50 13.73
CA GLU A 70 -21.18 -36.78 12.89
C GLU A 70 -20.49 -36.05 11.74
N ASN A 71 -19.21 -35.71 11.90
CA ASN A 71 -18.46 -35.00 10.88
C ASN A 71 -18.43 -35.77 9.53
N PRO A 72 -18.77 -35.11 8.41
CA PRO A 72 -18.89 -35.75 7.09
C PRO A 72 -17.55 -36.25 6.54
N ILE A 73 -16.43 -35.72 7.02
CA ILE A 73 -15.08 -36.18 6.66
C ILE A 73 -14.60 -37.30 7.60
N GLY A 74 -15.33 -37.54 8.69
CA GLY A 74 -14.94 -38.43 9.78
C GLY A 74 -13.91 -37.77 10.70
N VAL A 75 -13.12 -38.60 11.38
CA VAL A 75 -12.25 -38.15 12.48
C VAL A 75 -11.16 -37.18 12.03
N PHE A 76 -10.66 -37.31 10.79
CA PHE A 76 -9.72 -36.31 10.24
C PHE A 76 -10.35 -34.91 10.21
N GLY A 77 -11.62 -34.82 9.82
CA GLY A 77 -12.38 -33.57 9.85
C GLY A 77 -12.43 -33.05 11.28
N VAL A 78 -12.90 -33.86 12.22
CA VAL A 78 -12.97 -33.48 13.64
C VAL A 78 -11.63 -32.94 14.15
N ALA A 79 -10.52 -33.63 13.89
CA ALA A 79 -9.19 -33.21 14.33
C ALA A 79 -8.76 -31.86 13.74
N VAL A 80 -8.92 -31.69 12.43
CA VAL A 80 -8.48 -30.50 11.70
C VAL A 80 -9.40 -29.31 11.98
N GLY A 81 -10.71 -29.54 11.97
CA GLY A 81 -11.75 -28.58 12.32
C GLY A 81 -11.59 -28.09 13.76
N TYR A 82 -11.33 -29.00 14.71
CA TYR A 82 -11.02 -28.65 16.09
C TYR A 82 -9.72 -27.85 16.19
N ALA A 83 -8.63 -28.29 15.54
CA ALA A 83 -7.34 -27.59 15.61
C ALA A 83 -7.43 -26.14 15.10
N PHE A 84 -8.08 -25.91 13.95
CA PHE A 84 -8.24 -24.55 13.42
C PHE A 84 -9.23 -23.72 14.23
N SER A 85 -10.36 -24.30 14.66
CA SER A 85 -11.33 -23.61 15.52
C SER A 85 -10.73 -23.24 16.87
N TYR A 86 -9.90 -24.10 17.43
CA TYR A 86 -9.18 -23.87 18.68
C TYR A 86 -8.14 -22.76 18.52
N LEU A 87 -7.32 -22.80 17.47
CA LEU A 87 -6.22 -21.85 17.29
C LEU A 87 -6.73 -20.47 16.85
N LEU A 88 -7.54 -20.43 15.80
CA LEU A 88 -7.91 -19.21 15.09
C LEU A 88 -9.34 -18.76 15.38
N GLY A 89 -10.17 -19.64 15.94
CA GLY A 89 -11.59 -19.42 16.13
C GLY A 89 -12.45 -19.95 14.99
N TYR A 90 -13.64 -20.43 15.34
CA TYR A 90 -14.55 -21.09 14.40
C TYR A 90 -14.93 -20.19 13.21
N TYR A 91 -15.48 -19.00 13.46
CA TYR A 91 -15.97 -18.14 12.38
C TYR A 91 -14.86 -17.67 11.44
N PHE A 92 -13.71 -17.27 12.00
CA PHE A 92 -12.57 -16.90 11.17
C PHE A 92 -12.01 -18.08 10.39
N SER A 93 -11.91 -19.27 10.99
CA SER A 93 -11.47 -20.47 10.27
C SER A 93 -12.41 -20.78 9.11
N PHE A 94 -13.72 -20.80 9.36
CA PHE A 94 -14.72 -21.07 8.33
C PHE A 94 -14.63 -20.07 7.18
N ILE A 95 -14.75 -18.76 7.48
CA ILE A 95 -14.68 -17.71 6.46
C ILE A 95 -13.32 -17.71 5.74
N GLY A 96 -12.24 -17.90 6.49
CA GLY A 96 -10.88 -17.92 5.97
C GLY A 96 -10.64 -19.05 4.98
N PHE A 97 -11.12 -20.27 5.29
CA PHE A 97 -11.02 -21.42 4.38
C PHE A 97 -12.02 -21.33 3.21
N VAL A 98 -13.19 -20.71 3.38
CA VAL A 98 -14.07 -20.40 2.23
C VAL A 98 -13.37 -19.43 1.26
N LEU A 99 -12.80 -18.35 1.78
CA LEU A 99 -12.08 -17.37 0.97
C LEU A 99 -10.83 -17.98 0.32
N LEU A 100 -10.07 -18.79 1.06
CA LEU A 100 -8.93 -19.53 0.52
C LEU A 100 -9.34 -20.47 -0.60
N ALA A 101 -10.44 -21.21 -0.45
CA ALA A 101 -10.95 -22.09 -1.50
C ALA A 101 -11.30 -21.29 -2.77
N ILE A 102 -12.02 -20.18 -2.63
CA ILE A 102 -12.35 -19.31 -3.77
C ILE A 102 -11.07 -18.79 -4.44
N MET A 103 -10.13 -18.26 -3.67
CA MET A 103 -8.90 -17.68 -4.23
C MET A 103 -8.00 -18.73 -4.87
N SER A 104 -7.92 -19.91 -4.26
CA SER A 104 -7.19 -21.06 -4.74
C SER A 104 -7.79 -21.62 -6.03
N LEU A 105 -9.12 -21.73 -6.12
CA LEU A 105 -9.83 -22.09 -7.36
C LEU A 105 -9.52 -21.09 -8.48
N LEU A 106 -9.63 -19.81 -8.17
CA LEU A 106 -9.33 -18.72 -9.09
C LEU A 106 -7.88 -18.77 -9.61
N ASN A 107 -6.92 -19.09 -8.75
CA ASN A 107 -5.51 -19.25 -9.13
C ASN A 107 -5.25 -20.54 -9.92
N PHE A 108 -5.96 -21.62 -9.60
CA PHE A 108 -5.90 -22.87 -10.33
C PHE A 108 -6.36 -22.70 -11.80
N LEU A 109 -7.50 -22.03 -12.01
CA LEU A 109 -8.03 -21.76 -13.35
C LEU A 109 -7.09 -20.84 -14.15
N GLU A 110 -6.73 -19.68 -13.57
CA GLU A 110 -5.98 -18.63 -14.26
C GLU A 110 -4.69 -18.24 -13.52
N PRO A 111 -3.64 -19.08 -13.51
CA PRO A 111 -2.42 -18.85 -12.73
C PRO A 111 -1.57 -17.67 -13.22
N ALA A 112 -1.80 -17.20 -14.45
CA ALA A 112 -1.06 -16.10 -15.06
C ALA A 112 -1.73 -14.72 -14.82
N LYS A 113 -2.97 -14.69 -14.32
CA LYS A 113 -3.72 -13.44 -14.15
C LYS A 113 -3.21 -12.70 -12.92
N LYS A 114 -2.88 -11.42 -13.09
CA LYS A 114 -2.58 -10.53 -11.95
C LYS A 114 -3.88 -10.25 -11.21
N ARG A 115 -4.02 -10.83 -10.02
CA ARG A 115 -5.15 -10.62 -9.11
C ARG A 115 -4.80 -9.64 -8.02
N ASN A 116 -5.81 -8.98 -7.46
CA ASN A 116 -5.65 -8.03 -6.37
C ASN A 116 -5.59 -8.75 -5.01
N TYR A 117 -4.49 -9.47 -4.76
CA TYR A 117 -4.23 -10.18 -3.50
C TYR A 117 -4.35 -9.28 -2.26
N HIS A 118 -4.07 -7.97 -2.41
CA HIS A 118 -4.23 -6.99 -1.34
C HIS A 118 -5.65 -6.95 -0.78
N LYS A 119 -6.69 -6.97 -1.63
CA LYS A 119 -8.08 -6.96 -1.17
C LYS A 119 -8.44 -8.24 -0.43
N PHE A 120 -7.94 -9.38 -0.91
CA PHE A 120 -8.09 -10.66 -0.24
C PHE A 120 -7.48 -10.65 1.17
N TYR A 121 -6.23 -10.18 1.31
CA TYR A 121 -5.59 -10.08 2.62
C TYR A 121 -6.30 -9.09 3.55
N LEU A 122 -6.79 -7.97 3.03
CA LEU A 122 -7.56 -7.00 3.83
C LEU A 122 -8.86 -7.60 4.37
N ILE A 123 -9.57 -8.40 3.56
CA ILE A 123 -10.78 -9.11 4.02
C ILE A 123 -10.40 -10.11 5.12
N LEU A 124 -9.34 -10.91 4.93
CA LEU A 124 -8.87 -11.84 5.97
C LEU A 124 -8.50 -11.11 7.26
N ILE A 125 -7.77 -10.00 7.18
CA ILE A 125 -7.41 -9.20 8.37
C ILE A 125 -8.67 -8.67 9.04
N ALA A 126 -9.63 -8.14 8.28
CA ALA A 126 -10.88 -7.63 8.84
C ALA A 126 -11.70 -8.75 9.53
N SER A 127 -11.82 -9.92 8.91
CA SER A 127 -12.48 -11.08 9.51
C SER A 127 -11.75 -11.57 10.77
N PHE A 128 -10.43 -11.51 10.79
CA PHE A 128 -9.63 -11.88 11.95
C PHE A 128 -9.85 -10.90 13.11
N LEU A 129 -9.80 -9.60 12.84
CA LEU A 129 -10.09 -8.55 13.84
C LEU A 129 -11.52 -8.68 14.37
N LEU A 130 -12.49 -9.03 13.52
CA LEU A 130 -13.85 -9.32 13.95
C LEU A 130 -13.88 -10.50 14.94
N GLN A 131 -13.14 -11.58 14.65
CA GLN A 131 -13.02 -12.72 15.57
C GLN A 131 -12.43 -12.32 16.93
N VAL A 132 -11.44 -11.41 16.95
CA VAL A 132 -10.87 -10.88 18.21
C VAL A 132 -11.97 -10.19 19.05
N ILE A 133 -12.87 -9.44 18.42
CA ILE A 133 -14.01 -8.80 19.11
C ILE A 133 -14.99 -9.84 19.65
N LEU A 134 -15.32 -10.87 18.85
CA LEU A 134 -16.26 -11.92 19.26
C LEU A 134 -15.76 -12.68 20.50
N VAL A 135 -14.45 -12.84 20.62
CA VAL A 135 -13.79 -13.60 21.70
C VAL A 135 -13.54 -12.75 22.96
N LYS A 136 -13.83 -11.44 22.94
CA LYS A 136 -13.56 -10.54 24.07
C LYS A 136 -14.23 -10.97 25.39
N GLY A 137 -15.42 -11.57 25.29
CA GLY A 137 -16.25 -11.96 26.44
C GLY A 137 -15.98 -13.36 26.98
N LEU A 138 -15.18 -14.17 26.28
CA LEU A 138 -14.85 -15.53 26.73
C LEU A 138 -13.88 -15.46 27.91
N ARG A 139 -14.18 -16.17 28.99
CA ARG A 139 -13.31 -16.22 30.19
C ARG A 139 -12.10 -17.13 29.99
N ASP A 140 -12.28 -18.21 29.23
CA ASP A 140 -11.26 -19.24 29.02
C ASP A 140 -10.73 -19.25 27.57
N TYR A 141 -9.54 -19.83 27.39
CA TYR A 141 -8.89 -20.06 26.09
C TYR A 141 -9.50 -21.25 25.32
N SER A 142 -10.67 -21.74 25.73
CA SER A 142 -11.26 -22.98 25.24
C SER A 142 -11.49 -22.96 23.72
N HIS A 143 -11.78 -21.79 23.14
CA HIS A 143 -11.98 -21.63 21.70
C HIS A 143 -11.38 -20.30 21.22
N SER A 144 -10.47 -20.32 20.25
CA SER A 144 -9.78 -19.16 19.67
C SER A 144 -8.58 -18.61 20.47
N VAL A 145 -7.55 -19.42 20.68
CA VAL A 145 -6.32 -19.05 21.42
C VAL A 145 -5.66 -17.78 20.88
N LEU A 146 -5.45 -17.70 19.56
CA LEU A 146 -4.72 -16.59 18.94
C LEU A 146 -5.52 -15.27 19.01
N PRO A 147 -6.80 -15.22 18.61
CA PRO A 147 -7.60 -14.01 18.82
C PRO A 147 -7.68 -13.57 20.28
N ARG A 148 -7.80 -14.53 21.21
CA ARG A 148 -7.84 -14.23 22.64
C ARG A 148 -6.53 -13.63 23.14
N ALA A 149 -5.40 -14.17 22.72
CA ALA A 149 -4.08 -13.66 23.10
C ALA A 149 -3.89 -12.20 22.63
N ILE A 150 -4.33 -11.88 21.42
CA ILE A 150 -4.28 -10.52 20.88
C ILE A 150 -5.20 -9.58 21.67
N TRP A 151 -6.42 -10.03 21.99
CA TRP A 151 -7.34 -9.26 22.84
C TRP A 151 -6.74 -9.01 24.23
N ALA A 152 -6.23 -10.04 24.89
CA ALA A 152 -5.60 -9.95 26.20
C ALA A 152 -4.42 -8.95 26.17
N GLY A 153 -3.54 -9.06 25.17
CA GLY A 153 -2.41 -8.15 25.00
C GLY A 153 -2.83 -6.69 24.77
N LEU A 154 -3.82 -6.44 23.90
CA LEU A 154 -4.32 -5.08 23.67
C LEU A 154 -5.00 -4.50 24.91
N SER A 155 -5.84 -5.30 25.59
CA SER A 155 -6.60 -4.86 26.77
C SER A 155 -5.69 -4.54 27.95
N ALA A 156 -4.55 -5.24 28.08
CA ALA A 156 -3.53 -4.97 29.09
C ALA A 156 -2.83 -3.62 28.89
N ILE A 157 -2.69 -3.15 27.64
CA ILE A 157 -2.00 -1.88 27.32
C ILE A 157 -2.98 -0.70 27.31
N PHE A 158 -4.16 -0.85 26.71
CA PHE A 158 -5.04 0.27 26.35
C PHE A 158 -6.37 0.32 27.11
N SER A 159 -6.57 -0.52 28.14
CA SER A 159 -7.86 -0.81 28.77
C SER A 159 -8.87 -1.51 27.83
N ASN A 160 -9.92 -2.12 28.39
CA ASN A 160 -10.95 -2.82 27.60
C ASN A 160 -11.65 -1.92 26.57
N PHE A 161 -11.90 -0.66 26.92
CA PHE A 161 -12.53 0.30 26.02
C PHE A 161 -11.57 0.71 24.89
N GLY A 162 -10.33 1.06 25.22
CA GLY A 162 -9.32 1.45 24.23
C GLY A 162 -8.97 0.31 23.27
N ALA A 163 -8.85 -0.92 23.76
CA ALA A 163 -8.67 -2.11 22.92
C ALA A 163 -9.84 -2.33 21.95
N SER A 164 -11.08 -2.21 22.44
CA SER A 164 -12.27 -2.29 21.57
C SER A 164 -12.25 -1.24 20.48
N LEU A 165 -11.98 0.02 20.86
CA LEU A 165 -11.97 1.16 19.94
C LEU A 165 -10.89 0.99 18.87
N LEU A 166 -9.69 0.56 19.25
CA LEU A 166 -8.58 0.32 18.33
C LEU A 166 -8.93 -0.77 17.30
N ILE A 167 -9.49 -1.90 17.75
CA ILE A 167 -9.85 -3.00 16.85
C ILE A 167 -10.98 -2.58 15.90
N ILE A 168 -12.02 -1.89 16.40
CA ILE A 168 -13.11 -1.38 15.57
C ILE A 168 -12.57 -0.40 14.52
N LEU A 169 -11.72 0.54 14.93
CA LEU A 169 -11.07 1.47 14.01
C LEU A 169 -10.23 0.73 12.96
N GLY A 170 -9.52 -0.33 13.36
CA GLY A 170 -8.76 -1.20 12.46
C GLY A 170 -9.64 -1.91 11.42
N ILE A 171 -10.81 -2.42 11.82
CA ILE A 171 -11.79 -3.03 10.91
C ILE A 171 -12.32 -1.99 9.92
N VAL A 172 -12.75 -0.81 10.41
CA VAL A 172 -13.25 0.28 9.57
C VAL A 172 -12.17 0.73 8.58
N LEU A 173 -10.92 0.87 9.04
CA LEU A 173 -9.79 1.19 8.19
C LEU A 173 -9.59 0.13 7.10
N CYS A 174 -9.61 -1.17 7.43
CA CYS A 174 -9.51 -2.24 6.45
C CYS A 174 -10.62 -2.17 5.40
N LEU A 175 -11.86 -1.91 5.81
CA LEU A 175 -12.99 -1.74 4.89
C LEU A 175 -12.80 -0.54 3.96
N ILE A 176 -12.37 0.61 4.47
CA ILE A 176 -12.05 1.78 3.64
C ILE A 176 -10.95 1.44 2.63
N LEU A 177 -9.90 0.74 3.06
CA LEU A 177 -8.82 0.31 2.16
C LEU A 177 -9.32 -0.67 1.09
N ILE A 178 -10.33 -1.50 1.35
CA ILE A 178 -10.89 -2.42 0.33
C ILE A 178 -11.55 -1.63 -0.82
N PHE A 179 -12.27 -0.55 -0.50
CA PHE A 179 -12.96 0.29 -1.47
C PHE A 179 -12.04 1.30 -2.16
N GLU A 180 -11.16 1.97 -1.44
CA GLU A 180 -10.34 3.09 -1.94
C GLU A 180 -8.83 2.84 -1.95
N TYR A 181 -8.36 1.58 -2.01
CA TYR A 181 -6.93 1.23 -1.90
C TYR A 181 -6.00 2.11 -2.76
N GLU A 182 -6.32 2.29 -4.05
CA GLU A 182 -5.47 3.04 -4.97
C GLU A 182 -5.40 4.53 -4.64
N ARG A 183 -6.54 5.11 -4.24
CA ARG A 183 -6.63 6.52 -3.86
C ARG A 183 -5.91 6.78 -2.54
N LEU A 184 -6.05 5.88 -1.57
CA LEU A 184 -5.31 5.93 -0.31
C LEU A 184 -3.81 5.77 -0.54
N LYS A 185 -3.40 4.86 -1.42
CA LYS A 185 -1.98 4.66 -1.78
C LYS A 185 -1.38 5.92 -2.40
N LEU A 186 -2.11 6.58 -3.30
CA LEU A 186 -1.70 7.86 -3.88
C LEU A 186 -1.60 8.95 -2.80
N TRP A 187 -2.56 9.01 -1.88
CA TRP A 187 -2.53 9.96 -0.77
C TRP A 187 -1.35 9.73 0.18
N PHE A 188 -1.10 8.49 0.61
CA PHE A 188 0.05 8.13 1.45
C PHE A 188 1.38 8.42 0.76
N SER A 189 1.49 8.21 -0.56
CA SER A 189 2.68 8.62 -1.31
C SER A 189 2.88 10.13 -1.22
N LYS A 190 1.84 10.92 -1.49
CA LYS A 190 1.90 12.39 -1.40
C LYS A 190 2.28 12.88 0.01
N VAL A 191 1.73 12.25 1.05
CA VAL A 191 2.07 12.57 2.46
C VAL A 191 3.51 12.19 2.79
N ARG A 192 3.98 11.01 2.37
CA ARG A 192 5.37 10.61 2.56
C ARG A 192 6.33 11.55 1.84
N ASP A 193 6.00 11.91 0.61
CA ASP A 193 6.81 12.77 -0.24
C ASP A 193 6.88 14.18 0.37
N SER A 194 5.75 14.72 0.87
CA SER A 194 5.72 16.02 1.57
C SER A 194 6.47 16.02 2.90
N ILE A 195 6.38 14.94 3.70
CA ILE A 195 7.19 14.78 4.92
C ILE A 195 8.68 14.71 4.57
N SER A 196 9.04 13.99 3.51
CA SER A 196 10.43 13.85 3.05
C SER A 196 10.99 15.19 2.57
N GLU A 197 10.19 15.96 1.83
CA GLU A 197 10.55 17.31 1.40
C GLU A 197 10.69 18.25 2.58
N ASN A 198 9.79 18.21 3.55
CA ASN A 198 9.86 19.04 4.74
C ASN A 198 11.11 18.71 5.59
N ARG A 199 11.48 17.43 5.69
CA ARG A 199 12.75 17.02 6.32
C ARG A 199 13.97 17.51 5.54
N LYS A 200 13.95 17.43 4.21
CA LYS A 200 15.03 17.97 3.36
C LYS A 200 15.15 19.49 3.50
N LYS A 201 14.03 20.23 3.44
CA LYS A 201 13.97 21.69 3.64
C LYS A 201 14.46 22.08 5.04
N ALA A 202 14.07 21.35 6.09
CA ALA A 202 14.56 21.57 7.46
C ALA A 202 16.07 21.31 7.60
N SER A 203 16.60 20.27 6.94
CA SER A 203 18.04 19.97 6.95
C SER A 203 18.87 21.01 6.20
N LEU A 204 18.35 21.56 5.08
CA LEU A 204 18.99 22.63 4.31
C LEU A 204 18.98 23.95 5.09
N LYS A 205 17.88 24.25 5.80
CA LYS A 205 17.80 25.43 6.68
C LYS A 205 18.83 25.36 7.81
N LYS A 206 18.98 24.19 8.46
CA LYS A 206 19.98 23.95 9.51
C LYS A 206 21.43 24.01 9.01
N LYS A 207 21.68 23.68 7.73
CA LYS A 207 23.02 23.79 7.11
C LYS A 207 23.38 25.24 6.76
N LYS A 208 22.39 26.07 6.39
CA LYS A 208 22.59 27.51 6.17
C LYS A 208 22.93 28.27 7.46
N ASP A 209 22.30 27.92 8.58
CA ASP A 209 22.58 28.55 9.89
C ASP A 209 23.95 28.20 10.49
N LYS A 210 24.69 27.22 9.92
CA LYS A 210 26.02 26.80 10.41
C LYS A 210 27.21 27.36 9.60
N LEU A 211 26.97 28.22 8.61
CA LEU A 211 28.05 28.94 7.90
C LEU A 211 28.38 30.25 8.64
N THR A 212 29.01 30.14 9.80
CA THR A 212 29.69 31.27 10.44
C THR A 212 31.08 31.39 9.84
N ILE A 213 31.37 32.55 9.25
CA ILE A 213 32.65 32.92 8.64
C ILE A 213 33.72 32.92 9.74
N ASN A 214 34.79 32.13 9.57
CA ASN A 214 36.01 32.32 10.35
C ASN A 214 36.64 33.65 9.91
N GLU A 215 36.66 34.61 10.82
CA GLU A 215 37.49 35.81 10.78
C GLU A 215 38.95 35.39 10.56
N LYS A 216 39.47 35.66 9.36
CA LYS A 216 40.92 35.68 9.11
C LYS A 216 41.40 37.10 9.33
N GLU A 217 42.32 37.25 10.27
CA GLU A 217 43.00 38.50 10.63
C GLU A 217 43.45 39.27 9.38
N VAL A 218 43.00 40.52 9.29
CA VAL A 218 43.39 41.48 8.25
C VAL A 218 44.66 42.18 8.73
N HIS A 219 45.80 41.86 8.13
CA HIS A 219 47.01 42.68 8.29
C HIS A 219 46.88 44.00 7.50
N PRO A 220 47.43 45.13 8.02
CA PRO A 220 47.22 46.46 7.44
C PRO A 220 48.00 46.69 6.12
N PRO A 221 47.55 47.65 5.29
CA PRO A 221 47.87 47.73 3.86
C PRO A 221 49.25 48.34 3.57
N VAL A 222 49.95 47.77 2.59
CA VAL A 222 51.13 48.40 1.96
C VAL A 222 50.68 49.13 0.70
N ILE A 223 50.88 50.45 0.67
CA ILE A 223 50.52 51.34 -0.44
C ILE A 223 51.68 51.37 -1.45
N PRO A 224 51.50 50.92 -2.70
CA PRO A 224 52.48 51.20 -3.75
C PRO A 224 52.27 52.60 -4.34
N VAL A 225 53.31 53.42 -4.25
CA VAL A 225 53.40 54.79 -4.79
C VAL A 225 53.55 54.71 -6.32
N ILE A 226 52.53 55.15 -7.06
CA ILE A 226 52.60 55.33 -8.53
C ILE A 226 52.81 56.82 -8.80
N GLN A 227 53.97 57.18 -9.33
CA GLN A 227 54.29 58.56 -9.75
C GLN A 227 53.67 58.83 -11.13
N ASN A 228 52.72 59.75 -11.20
CA ASN A 228 52.11 60.23 -12.44
C ASN A 228 52.86 61.45 -12.97
N HIS A 229 53.36 61.38 -14.21
CA HIS A 229 53.87 62.54 -14.93
C HIS A 229 52.73 63.27 -15.66
N ILE A 230 52.35 64.39 -15.04
CA ILE A 230 51.64 65.60 -15.49
C ILE A 230 51.59 65.81 -17.01
N ALA A 231 50.41 66.09 -17.59
CA ALA A 231 50.05 67.46 -18.01
C ALA A 231 48.71 67.57 -18.76
N ASN A 232 47.89 68.46 -18.20
CA ASN A 232 46.93 69.37 -18.84
C ASN A 232 45.49 68.94 -19.16
N ILE A 233 44.62 69.62 -18.42
CA ILE A 233 43.15 69.79 -18.42
C ILE A 233 42.83 71.03 -19.32
N PRO A 234 41.62 71.67 -19.37
CA PRO A 234 40.22 71.29 -19.06
C PRO A 234 39.16 71.84 -20.07
N LYS A 235 37.86 71.49 -19.88
CA LYS A 235 36.70 72.40 -19.67
C LYS A 235 35.34 71.68 -19.85
N GLU A 236 34.54 71.56 -18.77
CA GLU A 236 33.34 72.35 -18.37
C GLU A 236 32.02 71.70 -18.89
N GLU A 237 31.20 71.03 -18.05
CA GLU A 237 30.13 71.51 -17.14
C GLU A 237 28.92 72.10 -17.92
N THR A 238 27.71 71.52 -17.92
CA THR A 238 26.69 71.67 -16.85
C THR A 238 25.34 70.96 -17.20
N ALA A 239 24.59 70.64 -16.13
CA ALA A 239 23.12 70.64 -15.96
C ALA A 239 22.19 69.53 -16.54
N THR A 240 21.60 68.76 -15.62
CA THR A 240 20.28 68.06 -15.71
C THR A 240 19.10 69.05 -15.56
N PRO A 241 17.78 68.71 -15.66
CA PRO A 241 17.08 67.43 -15.99
C PRO A 241 15.88 67.59 -17.00
N LYS A 242 15.21 66.50 -17.45
CA LYS A 242 13.76 66.16 -17.21
C LYS A 242 13.28 64.94 -18.05
N LYS A 243 12.18 64.38 -17.56
CA LYS A 243 11.49 63.10 -17.71
C LYS A 243 10.71 62.87 -19.03
N GLU A 244 10.45 61.57 -19.28
CA GLU A 244 9.27 60.93 -19.91
C GLU A 244 9.02 61.03 -21.43
N GLU A 245 9.14 59.89 -22.14
CA GLU A 245 8.01 59.17 -22.79
C GLU A 245 8.43 57.78 -23.31
N ILE A 246 7.50 56.82 -23.24
CA ILE A 246 7.47 55.40 -23.68
C ILE A 246 6.23 55.30 -24.63
N PRO A 247 5.91 54.28 -25.48
CA PRO A 247 6.55 53.01 -25.91
C PRO A 247 6.53 52.73 -27.45
N GLU A 248 7.10 51.60 -27.88
CA GLU A 248 6.45 50.73 -28.87
C GLU A 248 6.74 49.25 -28.54
N PRO A 249 5.74 48.36 -28.37
CA PRO A 249 5.96 46.94 -28.09
C PRO A 249 5.85 46.07 -29.35
N GLU A 250 6.86 45.25 -29.62
CA GLU A 250 6.84 44.22 -30.65
C GLU A 250 5.94 43.04 -30.23
N LEU A 251 5.03 42.67 -31.13
CA LEU A 251 4.13 41.53 -31.06
C LEU A 251 4.91 40.20 -31.16
N ILE A 252 4.89 39.41 -30.08
CA ILE A 252 5.28 37.99 -30.12
C ILE A 252 4.02 37.13 -30.01
N SER A 253 3.70 36.44 -31.08
CA SER A 253 2.64 35.43 -31.15
C SER A 253 2.95 34.21 -30.25
N PRO A 254 2.01 33.71 -29.44
CA PRO A 254 2.21 32.48 -28.68
C PRO A 254 1.97 31.25 -29.56
N ILE A 255 2.99 30.41 -29.71
CA ILE A 255 2.88 29.04 -30.22
C ILE A 255 2.30 28.19 -29.08
N ILE A 256 1.10 27.63 -29.27
CA ILE A 256 0.53 26.61 -28.38
C ILE A 256 0.76 25.24 -29.05
N GLU A 257 1.75 24.48 -28.57
CA GLU A 257 1.91 23.07 -28.90
C GLU A 257 0.88 22.23 -28.13
N VAL A 258 -0.13 21.72 -28.83
CA VAL A 258 -1.07 20.75 -28.29
C VAL A 258 -0.42 19.36 -28.33
N PHE A 259 -0.08 18.81 -27.16
CA PHE A 259 0.25 17.39 -27.00
C PHE A 259 -1.03 16.54 -27.14
N GLY A 260 -1.12 15.72 -28.21
CA GLY A 260 -2.14 14.70 -28.37
C GLY A 260 -1.78 13.63 -29.42
N PRO A 261 -1.89 12.32 -29.11
CA PRO A 261 -1.62 11.20 -30.03
C PRO A 261 -2.75 11.01 -31.09
N PRO A 262 -2.49 10.26 -32.19
CA PRO A 262 -3.18 10.43 -33.46
C PRO A 262 -4.59 9.83 -33.53
N SER A 263 -5.52 10.68 -33.98
CA SER A 263 -6.59 10.43 -34.96
C SER A 263 -7.39 9.11 -34.87
N SER A 264 -8.58 9.19 -34.29
CA SER A 264 -9.77 8.66 -34.98
C SER A 264 -10.20 9.69 -36.01
N MET A 265 -10.24 9.27 -37.28
CA MET A 265 -10.77 10.03 -38.41
C MET A 265 -12.22 10.49 -38.16
N ASP A 266 -12.65 11.49 -38.94
CA ASP A 266 -14.01 12.07 -39.04
C ASP A 266 -14.32 13.29 -38.18
N LYS A 267 -13.47 14.33 -38.26
CA LYS A 267 -13.95 15.71 -38.08
C LYS A 267 -13.42 16.58 -39.23
N PRO A 268 -14.27 17.35 -39.92
CA PRO A 268 -13.79 18.31 -40.91
C PRO A 268 -12.87 19.35 -40.22
N PRO A 269 -11.85 19.87 -40.93
CA PRO A 269 -10.98 20.90 -40.38
C PRO A 269 -11.81 22.13 -39.99
N TYR A 270 -11.50 22.71 -38.82
CA TYR A 270 -12.08 23.96 -38.38
C TYR A 270 -11.61 25.09 -39.31
N VAL A 271 -12.52 25.66 -40.09
CA VAL A 271 -12.27 26.83 -40.93
C VAL A 271 -12.55 28.07 -40.09
N ILE A 272 -11.54 28.91 -39.90
CA ILE A 272 -11.70 30.22 -39.29
C ILE A 272 -12.41 31.11 -40.33
N PRO A 273 -13.58 31.70 -40.02
CA PRO A 273 -14.23 32.64 -40.92
C PRO A 273 -13.39 33.91 -41.11
N SER A 274 -13.44 34.49 -42.30
CA SER A 274 -12.73 35.73 -42.63
C SER A 274 -13.37 36.93 -41.92
N VAL A 275 -12.56 37.96 -41.62
CA VAL A 275 -12.96 39.10 -40.77
C VAL A 275 -14.12 39.90 -41.41
N GLU A 276 -14.27 39.82 -42.72
CA GLU A 276 -15.37 40.45 -43.47
C GLU A 276 -16.76 39.93 -43.06
N ASP A 277 -16.86 38.66 -42.63
CA ASP A 277 -18.14 38.06 -42.19
C ASP A 277 -18.59 38.55 -40.79
N PHE A 278 -17.72 39.25 -40.04
CA PHE A 278 -18.05 39.83 -38.73
C PHE A 278 -18.52 41.28 -38.81
N LEU A 279 -18.37 41.94 -39.95
CA LEU A 279 -18.69 43.37 -40.11
C LEU A 279 -20.02 43.65 -40.82
N GLU A 280 -20.70 42.62 -41.33
CA GLU A 280 -22.09 42.75 -41.78
C GLU A 280 -23.05 42.50 -40.60
N SER A 281 -23.35 43.56 -39.86
CA SER A 281 -24.52 43.61 -38.98
C SER A 281 -25.79 43.67 -39.85
N PRO A 282 -26.85 42.87 -39.57
CA PRO A 282 -28.16 43.14 -40.14
C PRO A 282 -28.69 44.48 -39.60
N VAL A 283 -29.38 45.23 -40.46
CA VAL A 283 -30.12 46.46 -40.12
C VAL A 283 -31.31 46.15 -39.23
#